data_AF-A0A962P0P3-F1
#
_entry.id   AF-A0A962P0P3-F1
#
_cell.length_a   1.000
_cell.length_b   1.000
_cell.length_c   1.000
_cell.angle_alpha   90.00
_cell.angle_beta   90.00
_cell.angle_gamma   90.00
#
_symmetry.space_group_name_H-M   'P 1'
#
loop_
_entity.id
_entity.type
_entity.pdbx_description
1 polymer ?
#
loop_
_entity_poly.entity_id
_entity_poly.type
_entity_poly.pdbx_seq_one_letter_code
_entity_poly.pdbx_strand_id
1 'polypeptide(L)'
;MSQEFIIVLSMAMFTGTVLVLVGFILAARSKLVSEGTVTIDINHDPEKRLEVPSGGKLLQCLAEEKLFLSSACGGGGTCGQCKVKVKSGGGDILPTEEPHFTKREIREGWRLGCQLAVKQDLEIEL
;
A
#
# COMPACT_ATOMS: atom_id res chain seq x y z
N MET A 1 37.57 11.34 -40.65
CA MET A 1 36.70 11.23 -39.45
C MET A 1 37.61 10.78 -38.32
N SER A 2 37.85 11.61 -37.29
CA SER A 2 38.84 11.32 -36.25
C SER A 2 38.38 10.14 -35.37
N GLN A 3 39.32 9.31 -34.89
CA GLN A 3 39.03 8.17 -34.02
C GLN A 3 38.33 8.59 -32.72
N GLU A 4 38.66 9.77 -32.19
CA GLU A 4 37.99 10.39 -31.05
C GLU A 4 36.50 10.62 -31.30
N PHE A 5 36.11 11.05 -32.51
CA PHE A 5 34.71 11.28 -32.86
C PHE A 5 33.89 9.97 -32.85
N ILE A 6 34.47 8.87 -33.33
CA ILE A 6 33.80 7.55 -33.35
C ILE A 6 33.60 7.02 -31.91
N ILE A 7 34.59 7.22 -31.04
CA ILE A 7 34.51 6.80 -29.64
C ILE A 7 33.42 7.60 -28.90
N VAL A 8 33.39 8.92 -29.07
CA VAL A 8 32.36 9.77 -28.44
C VAL A 8 30.96 9.44 -28.95
N LEU A 9 30.80 9.22 -30.27
CA LEU A 9 29.50 8.89 -30.87
C LEU A 9 28.97 7.54 -30.37
N SER A 10 29.83 6.52 -30.29
CA SER A 10 29.43 5.19 -29.81
C SER A 10 29.07 5.20 -28.31
N MET A 11 29.83 5.91 -27.48
CA MET A 11 29.52 6.10 -26.06
C MET A 11 28.19 6.84 -25.87
N ALA A 12 27.92 7.88 -26.66
CA ALA A 12 26.66 8.63 -26.62
C ALA A 12 25.45 7.79 -27.06
N MET A 13 25.57 7.02 -28.15
CA MET A 13 24.51 6.13 -28.65
C MET A 13 24.15 5.04 -27.62
N PHE A 14 25.16 4.40 -27.02
CA PHE A 14 24.94 3.36 -26.01
C PHE A 14 24.28 3.94 -24.75
N THR A 15 24.81 5.05 -24.23
CA THR A 15 24.26 5.73 -23.05
C THR A 15 22.84 6.22 -23.32
N GLY A 16 22.58 6.81 -24.49
CA GLY A 16 21.26 7.26 -24.90
C GLY A 16 20.24 6.12 -24.95
N THR A 17 20.64 4.96 -25.49
CA THR A 17 19.77 3.77 -25.54
C THR A 17 19.39 3.31 -24.13
N VAL A 18 20.36 3.26 -23.20
CA VAL A 18 20.10 2.88 -21.79
C VAL A 18 19.16 3.88 -21.12
N LEU A 19 19.38 5.18 -21.30
CA LEU A 19 18.52 6.22 -20.73
C LEU A 19 17.09 6.16 -21.27
N VAL A 20 16.92 5.90 -22.56
CA VAL A 20 15.60 5.72 -23.18
C VAL A 20 14.88 4.50 -22.58
N LEU A 21 15.59 3.39 -22.42
CA LEU A 21 15.02 2.18 -21.82
C LEU A 21 14.61 2.42 -20.35
N VAL A 22 15.47 3.05 -19.56
CA VAL A 22 15.16 3.40 -18.16
C VAL A 22 13.97 4.37 -18.10
N GLY A 23 13.94 5.39 -18.96
CA GLY A 23 12.82 6.32 -19.05
C GLY A 23 11.50 5.62 -19.39
N PHE A 24 11.52 4.67 -20.32
CA PHE A 24 10.35 3.85 -20.65
C PHE A 24 9.89 3.00 -19.46
N ILE A 25 10.80 2.35 -18.75
CA ILE A 25 10.48 1.53 -17.57
C ILE A 25 9.86 2.39 -16.46
N LEU A 26 10.42 3.58 -16.19
CA LEU A 26 9.89 4.49 -15.18
C LEU A 26 8.50 5.02 -15.55
N ALA A 27 8.29 5.40 -16.82
CA ALA A 27 6.98 5.84 -17.31
C ALA A 27 5.93 4.72 -17.27
N ALA A 28 6.31 3.48 -17.53
CA ALA A 28 5.44 2.33 -17.36
C ALA A 28 5.07 2.10 -15.89
N ARG A 29 6.05 2.18 -14.98
CA ARG A 29 5.83 2.03 -13.53
C ARG A 29 4.89 3.09 -12.97
N SER A 30 5.08 4.37 -13.31
CA SER A 30 4.25 5.47 -12.79
C SER A 30 2.79 5.39 -13.23
N LYS A 31 2.49 4.72 -14.35
CA LYS A 31 1.10 4.48 -14.80
C LYS A 31 0.49 3.18 -14.26
N LEU A 32 1.31 2.17 -13.98
CA LEU A 32 0.83 0.83 -13.59
C LEU A 32 0.79 0.63 -12.07
N VAL A 33 1.50 1.45 -11.31
CA VAL A 33 1.45 1.46 -9.84
C VAL A 33 0.62 2.66 -9.41
N SER A 34 -0.45 2.43 -8.65
CA SER A 34 -1.17 3.51 -7.98
C SER A 34 -0.23 4.19 -7.00
N GLU A 35 0.30 5.34 -7.40
CA GLU A 35 0.93 6.33 -6.53
C GLU A 35 -0.12 7.41 -6.30
N GLY A 36 -0.90 7.28 -5.23
CA GLY A 36 -1.96 8.25 -4.90
C GLY A 36 -2.22 8.32 -3.41
N THR A 37 -2.87 9.39 -2.97
CA THR A 37 -3.48 9.45 -1.64
C THR A 37 -4.79 8.68 -1.67
N VAL A 38 -5.02 7.91 -0.62
CA VAL A 38 -6.26 7.17 -0.38
C VAL A 38 -6.88 7.66 0.91
N THR A 39 -8.20 7.70 0.90
CA THR A 39 -8.98 8.24 2.00
C THR A 39 -9.42 7.09 2.90
N ILE A 40 -9.12 7.20 4.20
CA ILE A 40 -9.60 6.27 5.22
C ILE A 40 -10.69 6.98 6.02
N ASP A 41 -11.91 6.47 5.95
CA ASP A 41 -13.04 6.90 6.77
C ASP A 41 -13.12 6.02 8.02
N ILE A 42 -13.13 6.64 9.20
CA ILE A 42 -13.12 5.96 10.50
C ILE A 42 -14.42 6.27 11.23
N ASN A 43 -15.19 5.23 11.56
CA ASN A 43 -16.43 5.33 12.34
C ASN A 43 -17.51 6.26 11.73
N HIS A 44 -17.46 6.54 10.42
CA HIS A 44 -18.35 7.49 9.72
C HIS A 44 -18.30 8.92 10.30
N ASP A 45 -17.17 9.28 10.92
CA ASP A 45 -16.97 10.60 11.53
C ASP A 45 -16.15 11.46 10.56
N PRO A 46 -16.72 12.53 9.96
CA PRO A 46 -16.03 13.34 8.96
C PRO A 46 -14.79 14.04 9.52
N GLU A 47 -14.69 14.24 10.84
CA GLU A 47 -13.51 14.84 11.48
C GLU A 47 -12.33 13.87 11.61
N LYS A 48 -12.55 12.56 11.39
CA LYS A 48 -11.53 11.50 11.50
C LYS A 48 -11.14 10.89 10.16
N ARG A 49 -11.48 11.55 9.05
CA ARG A 49 -10.99 11.16 7.73
C ARG A 49 -9.50 11.44 7.62
N LEU A 50 -8.76 10.43 7.17
CA LEU A 50 -7.31 10.50 6.98
C LEU A 50 -6.98 10.34 5.51
N GLU A 51 -6.09 11.18 5.01
CA GLU A 51 -5.51 11.02 3.68
C GLU A 51 -4.10 10.44 3.81
N VAL A 52 -3.93 9.18 3.41
CA VAL A 52 -2.65 8.47 3.55
C VAL A 52 -2.13 8.00 2.20
N PRO A 53 -0.81 7.87 2.01
CA PRO A 53 -0.25 7.33 0.79
C PRO A 53 -0.67 5.86 0.59
N SER A 54 -1.10 5.50 -0.62
CA SER A 54 -1.45 4.13 -0.96
C SER A 54 -0.24 3.19 -0.92
N GLY A 55 -0.45 1.95 -0.48
CA GLY A 55 0.53 0.87 -0.47
C GLY A 55 1.06 0.50 0.93
N GLY A 56 0.83 1.35 1.93
CA GLY A 56 1.13 1.05 3.32
C GLY A 56 0.20 0.02 3.97
N LYS A 57 0.60 -0.49 5.14
CA LYS A 57 -0.27 -1.30 6.01
C LYS A 57 -1.13 -0.37 6.85
N LEU A 58 -2.40 -0.71 7.08
CA LEU A 58 -3.34 0.13 7.84
C LEU A 58 -2.81 0.44 9.25
N LEU A 59 -2.17 -0.51 9.94
CA LEU A 59 -1.54 -0.28 11.25
C LEU A 59 -0.52 0.88 11.23
N GLN A 60 0.30 0.97 10.19
CA GLN A 60 1.34 2.02 10.07
C GLN A 60 0.69 3.36 9.74
N CYS A 61 -0.23 3.37 8.77
CA CYS A 61 -0.97 4.57 8.38
C CYS A 61 -1.73 5.19 9.57
N LEU A 62 -2.40 4.38 10.38
CA LEU A 62 -3.10 4.87 11.58
C LEU A 62 -2.12 5.34 12.67
N ALA A 63 -0.99 4.66 12.85
CA ALA A 63 0.02 5.04 13.84
C ALA A 63 0.68 6.39 13.54
N GLU A 64 0.91 6.72 12.26
CA GLU A 64 1.42 8.03 11.81
C GLU A 64 0.44 9.16 12.20
N GLU A 65 -0.86 8.88 12.10
CA GLU A 65 -1.95 9.79 12.49
C GLU A 65 -2.31 9.71 13.99
N LYS A 66 -1.43 9.09 14.80
CA LYS A 66 -1.57 8.92 16.26
C LYS A 66 -2.80 8.13 16.70
N LEU A 67 -3.39 7.33 15.79
CA LEU A 67 -4.45 6.37 16.06
C LEU A 67 -3.84 4.98 16.22
N PHE A 68 -3.74 4.51 17.46
CA PHE A 68 -3.06 3.25 17.75
C PHE A 68 -4.05 2.09 17.82
N LEU A 69 -3.87 1.11 16.93
CA LEU A 69 -4.48 -0.21 17.10
C LEU A 69 -3.71 -1.02 18.14
N SER A 70 -4.43 -1.80 18.93
CA SER A 70 -3.82 -2.74 19.87
C SER A 70 -3.02 -3.80 19.10
N SER A 71 -1.70 -3.82 19.27
CA SER A 71 -0.82 -4.76 18.57
C SER A 71 0.38 -5.18 19.42
N ALA A 72 0.33 -6.37 19.99
CA ALA A 72 1.46 -6.97 20.71
C ALA A 72 2.60 -7.47 19.80
N CYS A 73 2.31 -7.82 18.54
CA CYS A 73 3.29 -8.44 17.62
C CYS A 73 3.98 -7.48 16.64
N GLY A 74 3.78 -6.16 16.80
CA GLY A 74 4.36 -5.15 15.88
C GLY A 74 3.94 -5.28 14.41
N GLY A 75 2.78 -5.90 14.14
CA GLY A 75 2.29 -6.11 12.77
C GLY A 75 2.70 -7.41 12.08
N GLY A 76 3.19 -8.39 12.84
CA GLY A 76 3.45 -9.77 12.36
C GLY A 76 2.19 -10.60 12.07
N GLY A 77 0.99 -10.12 12.43
CA GLY A 77 -0.28 -10.83 12.18
C GLY A 77 -0.53 -12.03 13.09
N THR A 78 0.34 -12.31 14.07
CA THR A 78 0.27 -13.52 14.92
C THR A 78 -0.51 -13.33 16.21
N CYS A 79 -0.61 -12.10 16.73
CA CYS A 79 -1.28 -11.85 18.03
C CYS A 79 -2.80 -11.72 17.93
N GLY A 80 -3.36 -11.47 16.73
CA GLY A 80 -4.80 -11.33 16.52
C GLY A 80 -5.47 -10.14 17.23
N GLN A 81 -4.72 -9.19 17.78
CA GLN A 81 -5.26 -8.05 18.54
C GLN A 81 -5.63 -6.85 17.66
N CYS A 82 -5.00 -6.73 16.49
CA CYS A 82 -5.17 -5.61 15.56
C CYS A 82 -6.49 -5.70 14.78
N LYS A 83 -7.59 -6.12 15.42
CA LYS A 83 -8.89 -6.37 14.77
C LYS A 83 -9.54 -5.04 14.40
N VAL A 84 -10.01 -4.97 13.16
CA VAL A 84 -10.78 -3.84 12.63
C VAL A 84 -11.93 -4.38 11.80
N LYS A 85 -13.01 -3.63 11.70
CA LYS A 85 -14.14 -4.01 10.85
C LYS A 85 -14.14 -3.15 9.60
N VAL A 86 -13.95 -3.78 8.45
CA VAL A 86 -13.95 -3.10 7.14
C VAL A 86 -15.35 -3.13 6.57
N LYS A 87 -15.91 -1.95 6.25
CA LYS A 87 -17.24 -1.79 5.64
C LYS A 87 -17.16 -1.75 4.12
N SER A 88 -16.16 -1.04 3.60
CA SER A 88 -15.92 -0.85 2.18
C SER A 88 -14.42 -0.79 1.93
N GLY A 89 -13.99 -1.27 0.76
CA GLY A 89 -12.58 -1.40 0.42
C GLY A 89 -11.90 -2.61 1.08
N GLY A 90 -10.57 -2.58 1.19
CA GLY A 90 -9.79 -3.59 1.94
C GLY A 90 -9.63 -4.98 1.30
N GLY A 91 -10.38 -5.29 0.24
CA GLY A 91 -10.25 -6.54 -0.54
C GLY A 91 -10.64 -7.79 0.26
N ASP A 92 -10.22 -8.96 -0.22
CA ASP A 92 -10.54 -10.24 0.41
C ASP A 92 -9.67 -10.55 1.64
N ILE A 93 -10.19 -11.37 2.55
CA ILE A 93 -9.44 -11.84 3.72
C ILE A 93 -8.21 -12.64 3.28
N LEU A 94 -7.07 -12.39 3.93
CA LEU A 94 -5.85 -13.13 3.65
C LEU A 94 -5.85 -14.45 4.43
N PRO A 95 -5.29 -15.55 3.88
CA PRO A 95 -5.18 -16.84 4.58
C PRO A 95 -4.40 -16.77 5.91
N THR A 96 -3.56 -15.74 6.07
CA THR A 96 -2.83 -15.47 7.32
C THR A 96 -3.72 -14.91 8.42
N GLU A 97 -4.84 -14.28 8.06
CA GLU A 97 -5.79 -13.67 9.00
C GLU A 97 -6.95 -14.61 9.35
N GLU A 98 -7.33 -15.50 8.42
CA GLU A 98 -8.45 -16.45 8.58
C GLU A 98 -8.46 -17.23 9.91
N PRO A 99 -7.32 -17.73 10.44
CA PRO A 99 -7.33 -18.49 11.70
C PRO A 99 -7.78 -17.69 12.92
N HIS A 100 -7.76 -16.35 12.84
CA HIS A 100 -8.11 -15.46 13.95
C HIS A 100 -9.59 -15.06 13.98
N PHE A 101 -10.37 -15.47 12.99
CA PHE A 101 -11.78 -15.09 12.84
C PHE A 101 -12.68 -16.30 12.60
N THR A 102 -13.89 -16.20 13.12
CA THR A 102 -14.98 -17.13 12.80
C THR A 102 -15.58 -16.79 11.43
N LYS A 103 -16.23 -17.77 10.78
CA LYS A 103 -16.93 -17.54 9.50
C LYS A 103 -17.98 -16.42 9.57
N ARG A 104 -18.56 -16.19 10.76
CA ARG A 104 -19.50 -15.08 10.99
C ARG A 104 -18.77 -13.74 10.98
N GLU A 105 -17.66 -13.64 11.71
CA GLU A 105 -16.85 -12.41 11.76
C GLU A 105 -16.30 -12.05 10.37
N ILE A 106 -15.83 -13.04 9.60
CA ILE A 106 -15.38 -12.82 8.22
C ILE A 106 -16.51 -12.22 7.36
N ARG A 107 -17.75 -12.73 7.50
CA ARG A 107 -18.93 -12.20 6.79
C ARG A 107 -19.31 -10.80 7.24
N GLU A 108 -19.05 -10.46 8.50
CA GLU A 108 -19.27 -9.12 9.05
C GLU A 108 -18.16 -8.12 8.67
N GLY A 109 -17.10 -8.56 7.97
CA GLY A 109 -16.01 -7.71 7.50
C GLY A 109 -14.85 -7.55 8.49
N TRP A 110 -14.73 -8.43 9.49
CA TRP A 110 -13.60 -8.39 10.42
C TRP A 110 -12.29 -8.79 9.76
N ARG A 111 -11.26 -7.97 9.98
CA ARG A 111 -9.92 -8.10 9.38
C ARG A 111 -8.83 -7.77 10.39
N LEU A 112 -7.62 -8.26 10.14
CA LEU A 112 -6.44 -7.80 10.88
C LEU A 112 -5.92 -6.52 10.21
N GLY A 113 -6.14 -5.36 10.83
CA GLY A 113 -5.66 -4.07 10.35
C GLY A 113 -4.14 -4.01 10.18
N CYS A 114 -3.40 -4.88 10.85
CA CYS A 114 -1.95 -4.97 10.69
C CYS A 114 -1.46 -5.78 9.47
N GLN A 115 -2.35 -6.50 8.79
CA GLN A 115 -2.07 -7.21 7.54
C GLN A 115 -2.82 -6.59 6.34
N LEU A 116 -3.83 -5.76 6.61
CA LEU A 116 -4.57 -5.01 5.61
C LEU A 116 -3.68 -3.99 4.89
N ALA A 117 -3.53 -4.13 3.58
CA ALA A 117 -2.85 -3.15 2.72
C ALA A 117 -3.85 -2.10 2.21
N VAL A 118 -3.53 -0.83 2.40
CA VAL A 118 -4.39 0.29 1.98
C VAL A 118 -4.05 0.65 0.53
N LYS A 119 -4.78 0.07 -0.43
CA LYS A 119 -4.56 0.29 -1.89
C LYS A 119 -5.60 1.18 -2.55
N GLN A 120 -6.74 1.37 -1.89
CA GLN A 120 -7.91 2.08 -2.35
C GLN A 120 -8.61 2.70 -1.13
N ASP A 121 -9.56 3.59 -1.38
CA ASP A 121 -10.36 4.20 -0.33
C ASP A 121 -10.99 3.12 0.56
N LEU A 122 -10.97 3.39 1.87
CA LEU A 122 -11.27 2.39 2.89
C LEU A 122 -12.24 2.99 3.91
N GLU A 123 -13.30 2.26 4.22
CA GLU A 123 -14.20 2.58 5.33
C GLU A 123 -14.03 1.55 6.43
N ILE A 124 -13.60 2.00 7.61
CA ILE A 124 -13.35 1.14 8.77
C ILE A 124 -14.14 1.58 9.99
N GLU A 125 -14.43 0.61 10.84
CA GLU A 125 -14.99 0.78 12.17
C GLU A 125 -14.00 0.18 13.18
N LEU A 126 -13.60 1.00 14.16
CA LEU A 126 -12.60 0.70 15.20
C LEU A 126 -13.26 0.40 16.54
#